data_AF-A0A7S0T624-F1
#
_entry.id   AF-A0A7S0T624-F1
#
_cell.length_a   1.000
_cell.length_b   1.000
_cell.length_c   1.000
_cell.angle_alpha   90.00
_cell.angle_beta   90.00
_cell.angle_gamma   90.00
#
_symmetry.space_group_name_H-M   'P 1'
#
loop_
_entity.id
_entity.type
_entity.pdbx_description
1 polymer ?
#
loop_
_entity_poly.entity_id
_entity_poly.type
_entity_poly.pdbx_seq_one_letter_code
_entity_poly.pdbx_strand_id
1 'polypeptide(L)'
;VVRVELEFCDVVNGGRFSACSSAIVEIQLKDGTMHQDLGTGSIENARTRHEAIEKVKKEAITDARKRALKNFGPYLGNSLYDRNTMQRLEGEYRKLVMAQNAERRRVKSTSAATAPAAPMTPAPAATTAATTTAAAAAATVTTPGRPMSRGTMNCVVAAAKATGAQVCGGGAVR
;
A
#
# COMPACT_ATOMS: atom_id res chain seq x y z
N VAL A 1 21.58 -4.26 -14.77
CA VAL A 1 21.13 -3.01 -15.45
C VAL A 1 22.24 -2.65 -16.41
N VAL A 2 21.93 -2.42 -17.68
CA VAL A 2 22.94 -2.20 -18.74
C VAL A 2 23.21 -0.71 -18.93
N ARG A 3 22.14 0.09 -19.08
CA ARG A 3 22.21 1.53 -19.29
C ARG A 3 21.01 2.21 -18.62
N VAL A 4 21.19 3.43 -18.12
CA VAL A 4 20.11 4.28 -17.59
C VAL A 4 20.38 5.71 -18.06
N GLU A 5 19.45 6.28 -18.81
CA GLU A 5 19.61 7.56 -19.49
C GLU A 5 18.56 8.54 -19.00
N LEU A 6 18.96 9.79 -18.74
CA LEU A 6 18.05 10.87 -18.41
C LEU A 6 17.74 11.61 -19.72
N GLU A 7 16.54 11.44 -20.25
CA GLU A 7 16.17 11.94 -21.59
C GLU A 7 15.90 13.44 -21.55
N PHE A 8 15.15 13.90 -20.55
CA PHE A 8 14.98 15.32 -20.22
C PHE A 8 14.78 15.51 -18.71
N CYS A 9 15.04 16.73 -18.23
CA CYS A 9 14.82 17.12 -16.83
C CYS A 9 14.71 18.63 -16.73
N ASP A 10 13.49 19.11 -16.94
CA ASP A 10 13.17 20.51 -17.21
C ASP A 10 12.43 21.16 -16.04
N VAL A 11 12.47 22.50 -16.00
CA VAL A 11 11.77 23.31 -15.00
C VAL A 11 10.51 23.89 -15.62
N VAL A 12 9.36 23.37 -15.19
CA VAL A 12 8.04 23.89 -15.56
C VAL A 12 7.77 25.19 -14.79
N ASN A 13 7.06 26.10 -15.47
CA ASN A 13 6.59 27.39 -14.93
C ASN A 13 6.01 27.22 -13.51
N GLY A 14 6.56 27.95 -12.55
CA GLY A 14 6.26 27.79 -11.11
C GLY A 14 7.31 27.01 -10.31
N GLY A 15 8.49 26.73 -10.88
CA GLY A 15 9.61 26.12 -10.14
C GLY A 15 9.36 24.65 -9.79
N ARG A 16 8.73 23.93 -10.72
CA ARG A 16 8.44 22.49 -10.61
C ARG A 16 9.27 21.71 -11.62
N PHE A 17 9.63 20.49 -11.28
CA PHE A 17 10.49 19.67 -12.13
C PHE A 17 9.67 18.58 -12.81
N SER A 18 9.86 18.44 -14.12
CA SER A 18 9.39 17.29 -14.90
C SER A 18 10.59 16.58 -15.53
N ALA A 19 10.56 15.26 -15.60
CA ALA A 19 11.69 14.48 -16.12
C ALA A 19 11.25 13.13 -16.68
N CYS A 20 12.02 12.62 -17.65
CA CYS A 20 11.90 11.26 -18.18
C CYS A 20 13.26 10.55 -18.15
N SER A 21 13.23 9.23 -17.93
CA SER A 21 14.40 8.36 -18.04
C SER A 21 14.00 7.03 -18.64
N SER A 22 14.81 6.53 -19.55
CA SER A 22 14.77 5.14 -20.01
C SER A 22 15.88 4.34 -19.33
N ALA A 23 15.59 3.07 -19.08
CA ALA A 23 16.53 2.11 -18.50
C ALA A 23 16.49 0.81 -19.30
N ILE A 24 17.67 0.35 -19.73
CA ILE A 24 17.86 -0.95 -20.37
C ILE A 24 18.28 -1.94 -19.29
N VAL A 25 17.44 -2.94 -19.05
CA VAL A 25 17.70 -4.00 -18.07
C VAL A 25 17.77 -5.33 -18.79
N GLU A 26 18.94 -5.94 -18.69
CA GLU A 26 19.16 -7.33 -19.04
C GLU A 26 19.12 -8.20 -17.78
N ILE A 27 18.52 -9.37 -17.92
CA ILE A 27 18.44 -10.42 -16.93
C ILE A 27 19.05 -11.67 -17.55
N GLN A 28 19.97 -12.29 -16.81
CA GLN A 28 20.76 -13.44 -17.22
C GLN A 28 20.52 -14.58 -16.23
N LEU A 29 20.18 -15.77 -16.72
CA LEU A 29 20.10 -16.99 -15.90
C LEU A 29 21.47 -17.66 -15.81
N LYS A 30 21.64 -18.54 -14.83
CA LYS A 30 22.86 -19.37 -14.68
C LYS A 30 23.12 -20.25 -15.90
N ASP A 31 22.05 -20.58 -16.62
CA ASP A 31 22.03 -21.46 -17.79
C ASP A 31 22.36 -20.71 -19.10
N GLY A 32 22.70 -19.42 -19.03
CA GLY A 32 23.11 -18.60 -20.17
C GLY A 32 21.97 -18.01 -21.00
N THR A 33 20.70 -18.20 -20.60
CA THR A 33 19.55 -17.56 -21.25
C THR A 33 19.40 -16.11 -20.79
N MET A 34 19.43 -15.18 -21.76
CA MET A 34 19.43 -13.74 -21.51
C MET A 34 18.19 -13.08 -22.14
N HIS A 35 17.52 -12.21 -21.39
CA HIS A 35 16.50 -11.31 -21.95
C HIS A 35 16.76 -9.87 -21.52
N GLN A 36 16.74 -8.98 -22.51
CA GLN A 36 16.93 -7.55 -22.37
C GLN A 36 15.63 -6.83 -22.73
N ASP A 37 15.24 -5.84 -21.93
CA ASP A 37 14.04 -5.02 -22.17
C ASP A 37 14.30 -3.57 -21.73
N LEU A 38 13.49 -2.64 -22.26
CA LEU A 38 13.57 -1.21 -21.98
C LEU A 38 12.33 -0.76 -21.20
N GLY A 39 12.55 -0.16 -20.04
CA GLY A 39 11.51 0.49 -19.24
C GLY A 39 11.69 2.00 -19.26
N THR A 40 10.57 2.71 -19.15
CA THR A 40 10.53 4.17 -19.01
C THR A 40 9.95 4.55 -17.65
N GLY A 41 10.35 5.71 -17.15
CA GLY A 41 9.76 6.36 -15.98
C GLY A 41 9.64 7.85 -16.27
N SER A 42 8.52 8.46 -15.89
CA SER A 42 8.23 9.86 -16.18
C SER A 42 7.51 10.50 -15.00
N ILE A 43 8.00 11.66 -14.54
CA ILE A 43 7.37 12.44 -13.48
C ILE A 43 7.09 13.85 -13.93
N GLU A 44 6.00 14.39 -13.43
CA GLU A 44 5.60 15.79 -13.58
C GLU A 44 5.42 16.42 -12.20
N ASN A 45 5.54 17.76 -12.13
CA ASN A 45 5.19 18.53 -10.94
C ASN A 45 5.97 18.15 -9.65
N ALA A 46 7.19 17.61 -9.79
CA ALA A 46 8.05 17.28 -8.64
C ALA A 46 8.54 18.55 -7.94
N ARG A 47 8.75 18.48 -6.60
CA ARG A 47 9.12 19.65 -5.80
C ARG A 47 10.59 20.01 -5.92
N THR A 48 11.44 19.02 -6.17
CA THR A 48 12.90 19.21 -6.34
C THR A 48 13.43 18.37 -7.49
N ARG A 49 14.53 18.83 -8.11
CA ARG A 49 15.21 18.10 -9.18
C ARG A 49 15.70 16.72 -8.75
N HIS A 50 16.13 16.59 -7.49
CA HIS A 50 16.60 15.33 -6.93
C HIS A 50 15.47 14.31 -6.81
N GLU A 51 14.35 14.72 -6.19
CA GLU A 51 13.13 13.89 -6.09
C GLU A 51 12.64 13.42 -7.46
N ALA A 52 12.67 14.31 -8.47
CA ALA A 52 12.27 13.98 -9.83
C ALA A 52 13.15 12.86 -10.42
N ILE A 53 14.47 13.06 -10.44
CA ILE A 53 15.44 12.11 -11.01
C ILE A 53 15.44 10.78 -10.25
N GLU A 54 15.29 10.81 -8.92
CA GLU A 54 15.28 9.60 -8.09
C GLU A 54 14.05 8.72 -8.38
N LYS A 55 12.85 9.31 -8.42
CA LYS A 55 11.59 8.58 -8.72
C LYS A 55 11.61 8.01 -10.14
N VAL A 56 11.92 8.86 -11.11
CA VAL A 56 11.98 8.50 -12.54
C VAL A 56 12.95 7.34 -12.82
N LYS A 57 14.15 7.37 -12.21
CA LYS A 57 15.11 6.24 -12.37
C LYS A 57 14.64 4.97 -11.67
N LYS A 58 13.98 5.06 -10.50
CA LYS A 58 13.38 3.89 -9.83
C LYS A 58 12.27 3.28 -10.67
N GLU A 59 11.40 4.10 -11.26
CA GLU A 59 10.31 3.66 -12.13
C GLU A 59 10.86 3.01 -13.41
N ALA A 60 11.76 3.67 -14.14
CA ALA A 60 12.36 3.12 -15.36
C ALA A 60 13.06 1.76 -15.13
N ILE A 61 13.89 1.65 -14.08
CA ILE A 61 14.63 0.41 -13.76
C ILE A 61 13.66 -0.70 -13.31
N THR A 62 12.64 -0.38 -12.50
CA THR A 62 11.66 -1.38 -12.08
C THR A 62 10.73 -1.81 -13.22
N ASP A 63 10.40 -0.92 -14.15
CA ASP A 63 9.62 -1.30 -15.33
C ASP A 63 10.40 -2.19 -16.30
N ALA A 64 11.63 -1.78 -16.63
CA ALA A 64 12.53 -2.58 -17.45
C ALA A 64 12.72 -3.99 -16.86
N ARG A 65 12.89 -4.09 -15.53
CA ARG A 65 13.00 -5.37 -14.83
C ARG A 65 11.70 -6.19 -14.85
N LYS A 66 10.53 -5.58 -14.60
CA LYS A 66 9.22 -6.27 -14.72
C LYS A 66 9.01 -6.81 -16.13
N ARG A 67 9.43 -6.06 -17.16
CA ARG A 67 9.27 -6.42 -18.58
C ARG A 67 10.20 -7.56 -18.97
N ALA A 68 11.51 -7.42 -18.73
CA ALA A 68 12.48 -8.48 -18.95
C ALA A 68 12.12 -9.79 -18.21
N LEU A 69 11.54 -9.72 -17.01
CA LEU A 69 11.09 -10.91 -16.27
C LEU A 69 9.93 -11.66 -16.95
N LYS A 70 8.99 -10.97 -17.62
CA LYS A 70 7.84 -11.63 -18.28
C LYS A 70 8.28 -12.58 -19.38
N ASN A 71 9.33 -12.22 -20.11
CA ASN A 71 9.79 -12.93 -21.30
C ASN A 71 10.23 -14.38 -20.98
N PHE A 72 10.64 -14.67 -19.73
CA PHE A 72 11.02 -16.02 -19.29
C PHE A 72 9.85 -17.00 -19.07
N GLY A 73 8.58 -16.56 -19.13
CA GLY A 73 7.45 -17.50 -19.16
C GLY A 73 6.14 -17.07 -18.46
N PRO A 74 5.11 -17.94 -18.51
CA PRO A 74 3.76 -17.61 -18.05
C PRO A 74 3.69 -17.23 -16.56
N TYR A 75 4.48 -17.89 -15.71
CA TYR A 75 4.51 -17.66 -14.26
C TYR A 75 5.12 -16.31 -13.85
N LEU A 76 5.92 -15.68 -14.71
CA LEU A 76 6.58 -14.40 -14.43
C LEU A 76 5.84 -13.19 -15.04
N GLY A 77 4.56 -13.40 -15.40
CA GLY A 77 3.63 -12.35 -15.81
C GLY A 77 3.22 -12.36 -17.28
N ASN A 78 3.75 -13.27 -18.11
CA ASN A 78 3.30 -13.40 -19.50
C ASN A 78 1.86 -13.94 -19.62
N SER A 79 1.39 -14.72 -18.63
CA SER A 79 0.02 -15.25 -18.55
C SER A 79 -1.08 -14.17 -18.52
N LEU A 80 -0.73 -12.91 -18.22
CA LEU A 80 -1.64 -11.76 -18.29
C LEU A 80 -1.96 -11.31 -19.73
N TYR A 81 -1.15 -11.72 -20.71
CA TYR A 81 -1.30 -11.32 -22.13
C TYR A 81 -1.98 -12.41 -22.98
N ASP A 82 -1.95 -13.67 -22.55
CA ASP A 82 -2.76 -14.71 -23.20
C ASP A 82 -4.23 -14.59 -22.77
N ARG A 83 -5.08 -14.24 -23.75
CA ARG A 83 -6.53 -14.11 -23.55
C ARG A 83 -7.18 -15.44 -23.17
N ASN A 84 -6.61 -16.59 -23.55
CA ASN A 84 -7.16 -17.90 -23.22
C ASN A 84 -6.99 -18.22 -21.73
N THR A 85 -5.79 -18.01 -21.17
CA THR A 85 -5.57 -18.14 -19.72
C THR A 85 -6.38 -17.14 -18.91
N MET A 86 -6.49 -15.89 -19.37
CA MET A 86 -7.30 -14.86 -18.67
C MET A 86 -8.80 -15.22 -18.67
N GLN A 87 -9.40 -15.54 -19.82
CA GLN A 87 -10.82 -15.93 -19.91
C GLN A 87 -11.12 -17.18 -19.08
N ARG A 88 -10.20 -18.15 -19.04
CA ARG A 88 -10.33 -19.35 -18.19
C ARG A 88 -10.34 -18.98 -16.71
N LEU A 89 -9.39 -18.17 -16.26
CA LEU A 89 -9.25 -17.76 -14.85
C LEU A 89 -10.44 -16.88 -14.40
N GLU A 90 -10.91 -15.97 -15.25
CA GLU A 90 -12.15 -15.20 -15.01
C GLU A 90 -13.37 -16.11 -14.88
N GLY A 91 -13.49 -17.11 -15.77
CA GLY A 91 -14.58 -18.09 -15.75
C GLY A 91 -14.56 -19.00 -14.51
N GLU A 92 -13.38 -19.43 -14.06
CA GLU A 92 -13.20 -20.20 -12.83
C GLU A 92 -13.46 -19.34 -11.59
N TYR A 93 -12.93 -18.12 -11.52
CA TYR A 93 -13.18 -17.17 -10.42
C TYR A 93 -14.67 -16.82 -10.29
N ARG A 94 -15.36 -16.55 -11.41
CA ARG A 94 -16.81 -16.26 -11.41
C ARG A 94 -17.63 -17.42 -10.87
N LYS A 95 -17.27 -18.68 -11.17
CA LYS A 95 -17.92 -19.88 -10.61
C LYS A 95 -17.71 -19.96 -9.10
N LEU A 96 -16.48 -19.76 -8.61
CA LEU A 96 -16.16 -19.78 -7.17
C LEU A 96 -16.91 -18.69 -6.39
N VAL A 97 -16.95 -17.46 -6.91
CA VAL A 97 -17.70 -16.35 -6.29
C VAL A 97 -19.21 -16.63 -6.28
N MET A 98 -19.76 -17.25 -7.34
CA MET A 98 -21.18 -17.63 -7.37
C MET A 98 -21.50 -18.77 -6.38
N ALA A 99 -20.64 -19.78 -6.27
CA ALA A 99 -20.78 -20.86 -5.29
C ALA A 99 -20.73 -20.31 -3.85
N GLN A 100 -19.72 -19.51 -3.51
CA GLN A 100 -19.60 -18.91 -2.17
C GLN A 100 -20.79 -18.00 -1.84
N ASN A 101 -21.35 -17.28 -2.82
CA ASN A 101 -22.54 -16.47 -2.61
C ASN A 101 -23.82 -17.30 -2.44
N ALA A 102 -23.94 -18.46 -3.11
CA ALA A 102 -25.02 -19.41 -2.86
C ALA A 102 -24.91 -20.05 -1.46
N GLU A 103 -23.71 -20.41 -1.02
CA GLU A 103 -23.44 -20.90 0.34
C GLU A 103 -23.76 -19.85 1.40
N ARG A 104 -23.32 -18.59 1.22
CA ARG A 104 -23.67 -17.47 2.11
C ARG A 104 -25.19 -17.28 2.20
N ARG A 105 -25.93 -17.40 1.08
CA ARG A 105 -27.41 -17.37 1.09
C ARG A 105 -28.02 -18.55 1.84
N ARG A 106 -27.49 -19.77 1.66
CA ARG A 106 -27.93 -20.98 2.38
C ARG A 106 -27.72 -20.87 3.89
N VAL A 107 -26.53 -20.44 4.33
CA VAL A 107 -26.24 -20.23 5.76
C VAL A 107 -27.12 -19.12 6.34
N LYS A 108 -27.36 -18.04 5.58
CA LYS A 108 -28.25 -16.94 6.00
C LYS A 108 -29.70 -17.41 6.17
N SER A 109 -30.23 -18.26 5.30
CA SER A 109 -31.59 -18.79 5.45
C SER A 109 -31.71 -19.82 6.59
N THR A 110 -30.73 -20.72 6.77
CA THR A 110 -30.77 -21.66 7.90
C THR A 110 -30.62 -20.95 9.25
N SER A 111 -29.77 -19.91 9.34
CA SER A 111 -29.61 -19.11 10.57
C SER A 111 -30.83 -18.25 10.93
N ALA A 112 -31.74 -18.00 9.99
CA ALA A 112 -32.98 -17.27 10.23
C ALA A 112 -34.11 -18.17 10.79
N ALA A 113 -34.01 -19.48 10.63
CA ALA A 113 -35.01 -20.44 11.10
C ALA A 113 -34.89 -20.76 12.60
N THR A 114 -33.78 -20.42 13.26
CA THR A 114 -33.56 -20.63 14.69
C THR A 114 -33.75 -19.35 15.49
N ALA A 115 -34.96 -18.78 15.42
CA ALA A 115 -35.42 -17.89 16.47
C ALA A 115 -35.80 -18.76 17.69
N PRO A 116 -35.17 -18.60 18.87
CA PRO A 116 -35.56 -19.36 20.05
C PRO A 116 -36.96 -18.93 20.48
N ALA A 117 -37.92 -19.87 20.45
CA ALA A 117 -39.27 -19.61 20.94
C ALA A 117 -39.22 -19.31 22.44
N ALA A 118 -39.68 -18.11 22.84
CA ALA A 118 -39.72 -17.71 24.24
C ALA A 118 -40.82 -18.46 24.99
N PRO A 119 -40.51 -19.27 26.02
CA PRO A 119 -41.52 -19.89 26.86
C PRO A 119 -42.15 -18.84 27.79
N MET A 120 -43.46 -18.93 27.98
CA MET A 120 -44.23 -18.02 28.83
C MET A 120 -44.04 -18.34 30.32
N THR A 121 -44.08 -17.31 31.18
CA THR A 121 -43.97 -17.42 32.64
C THR A 121 -45.30 -17.87 33.28
N PRO A 122 -45.27 -18.43 34.51
CA PRO A 122 -45.41 -17.58 35.70
C PRO A 122 -44.53 -17.97 36.92
N ALA A 123 -44.35 -17.01 37.83
CA ALA A 123 -43.93 -17.19 39.23
C ALA A 123 -45.14 -16.85 40.16
N PRO A 124 -45.15 -17.03 41.49
CA PRO A 124 -44.13 -16.66 42.51
C PRO A 124 -43.76 -17.85 43.43
N ALA A 125 -43.06 -17.79 44.58
CA ALA A 125 -42.80 -16.76 45.62
C ALA A 125 -41.59 -17.19 46.49
N ALA A 126 -40.98 -16.44 47.42
CA ALA A 126 -40.80 -14.99 47.68
C ALA A 126 -39.82 -14.82 48.89
N THR A 127 -39.56 -13.57 49.35
CA THR A 127 -38.80 -13.15 50.57
C THR A 127 -37.30 -12.86 50.35
N THR A 128 -36.64 -11.77 50.80
CA THR A 128 -36.92 -10.35 51.20
C THR A 128 -35.52 -9.67 51.23
N ALA A 129 -35.22 -8.45 50.76
CA ALA A 129 -35.65 -7.12 51.23
C ALA A 129 -35.35 -5.98 50.23
N ALA A 130 -35.88 -4.76 50.48
CA ALA A 130 -35.58 -3.50 49.78
C ALA A 130 -34.50 -2.66 50.53
N THR A 131 -33.99 -1.48 50.13
CA THR A 131 -34.33 -0.45 49.10
C THR A 131 -32.99 0.22 48.65
N THR A 132 -32.78 1.36 47.96
CA THR A 132 -33.50 2.55 47.42
C THR A 132 -32.85 2.92 46.05
N THR A 133 -33.54 3.46 45.04
CA THR A 133 -33.98 4.88 44.79
C THR A 133 -32.85 5.93 44.76
N ALA A 134 -32.68 6.80 43.74
CA ALA A 134 -32.96 6.79 42.28
C ALA A 134 -32.37 8.08 41.64
N ALA A 135 -31.91 8.03 40.38
CA ALA A 135 -31.89 9.13 39.39
C ALA A 135 -31.28 8.63 38.05
N ALA A 136 -31.60 9.25 36.91
CA ALA A 136 -31.13 8.80 35.59
C ALA A 136 -30.89 9.95 34.60
N ALA A 137 -30.02 9.73 33.61
CA ALA A 137 -30.02 10.47 32.34
C ALA A 137 -29.37 9.69 31.18
N ALA A 138 -29.85 9.99 29.98
CA ALA A 138 -29.39 9.67 28.62
C ALA A 138 -27.87 9.83 28.34
N ALA A 139 -27.28 9.35 27.22
CA ALA A 139 -27.65 8.35 26.20
C ALA A 139 -26.46 8.21 25.18
N THR A 140 -26.69 7.51 24.05
CA THR A 140 -25.99 7.68 22.75
C THR A 140 -24.68 6.89 22.50
N VAL A 141 -24.81 5.84 21.66
CA VAL A 141 -23.95 5.42 20.51
C VAL A 141 -22.43 5.72 20.54
N THR A 142 -21.57 4.70 20.32
CA THR A 142 -20.56 4.62 19.21
C THR A 142 -19.53 3.48 19.37
N THR A 143 -19.39 2.68 18.30
CA THR A 143 -18.26 1.85 17.78
C THR A 143 -17.00 1.56 18.65
N PRO A 144 -16.54 0.29 18.72
CA PRO A 144 -15.23 -0.06 19.27
C PRO A 144 -14.06 0.31 18.32
N GLY A 145 -13.56 1.55 18.43
CA GLY A 145 -12.37 2.02 17.72
C GLY A 145 -11.06 1.65 18.42
N ARG A 146 -10.20 0.86 17.75
CA ARG A 146 -8.84 0.50 18.21
C ARG A 146 -7.99 1.76 18.44
N PRO A 147 -7.45 2.02 19.65
CA PRO A 147 -6.66 3.21 19.91
C PRO A 147 -5.25 3.13 19.30
N MET A 148 -4.76 4.27 18.80
CA MET A 148 -3.34 4.49 18.55
C MET A 148 -2.71 5.16 19.77
N SER A 149 -1.59 4.65 20.27
CA SER A 149 -0.82 5.26 21.36
C SER A 149 0.00 6.45 20.85
N ARG A 150 -0.58 7.65 20.86
CA ARG A 150 0.20 8.90 20.83
C ARG A 150 0.79 9.13 22.22
N GLY A 151 2.03 8.68 22.43
CA GLY A 151 2.83 9.12 23.57
C GLY A 151 3.15 10.61 23.44
N THR A 152 2.69 11.42 24.39
CA THR A 152 3.01 12.86 24.45
C THR A 152 4.50 13.07 24.71
N MET A 153 5.03 14.21 24.27
CA MET A 153 6.44 14.57 24.40
C MET A 153 6.97 14.43 25.82
N ASN A 154 8.26 14.12 25.94
CA ASN A 154 9.07 14.68 27.02
C ASN A 154 10.32 15.32 26.39
N CYS A 155 10.59 16.59 26.71
CA CYS A 155 11.57 17.41 26.00
C CYS A 155 12.83 17.61 26.84
N VAL A 156 13.94 16.99 26.43
CA VAL A 156 15.27 17.22 27.02
C VAL A 156 16.31 17.31 25.90
N VAL A 157 16.28 18.40 25.14
CA VAL A 157 17.37 18.74 24.21
C VAL A 157 18.50 19.40 25.02
N ALA A 158 19.47 18.59 25.45
CA ALA A 158 20.69 19.11 26.06
C ALA A 158 21.50 19.89 25.00
N ALA A 159 21.86 21.14 25.32
CA ALA A 159 22.59 21.99 24.40
C ALA A 159 24.09 21.62 24.33
N ALA A 160 24.54 21.14 23.18
CA ALA A 160 25.96 20.91 22.87
C ALA A 160 26.47 22.01 21.91
N LYS A 161 27.30 22.92 22.41
CA LYS A 161 27.85 24.07 21.67
C LYS A 161 29.24 23.71 21.13
N ALA A 162 29.33 23.45 19.82
CA ALA A 162 30.61 23.16 19.15
C ALA A 162 31.15 24.42 18.43
N THR A 163 32.28 24.95 18.90
CA THR A 163 33.02 26.07 18.28
C THR A 163 34.44 25.65 17.95
N GLY A 164 34.92 25.99 16.75
CA GLY A 164 36.24 25.61 16.23
C GLY A 164 36.09 25.14 14.77
N ALA A 165 36.29 25.95 13.73
CA ALA A 165 37.51 26.67 13.30
C ALA A 165 38.53 25.76 12.58
N GLN A 166 38.66 25.95 11.27
CA GLN A 166 39.81 25.53 10.46
C GLN A 166 40.12 26.63 9.42
N VAL A 167 41.37 26.75 9.00
CA VAL A 167 41.98 28.01 8.53
C VAL A 167 42.86 27.80 7.29
N CYS A 168 42.88 28.81 6.39
CA CYS A 168 43.78 29.02 5.24
C CYS A 168 43.75 28.03 4.07
N GLY A 169 44.07 28.51 2.85
CA GLY A 169 44.18 27.64 1.67
C GLY A 169 44.42 28.23 0.26
N GLY A 170 44.47 29.56 0.05
CA GLY A 170 44.73 30.17 -1.28
C GLY A 170 43.58 30.06 -2.29
N GLY A 171 43.61 30.78 -3.42
CA GLY A 171 44.53 31.83 -3.86
C GLY A 171 43.92 32.62 -5.04
N ALA A 172 44.10 33.93 -5.09
CA ALA A 172 43.49 34.79 -6.12
C ALA A 172 44.40 34.94 -7.35
N VAL A 173 43.80 34.94 -8.55
CA VAL A 173 44.48 35.23 -9.82
C VAL A 173 43.65 36.22 -10.64
N ARG A 174 44.04 37.49 -10.59
CA ARG A 174 43.93 38.53 -11.63
C ARG A 174 44.48 39.86 -11.11
#